data_AF-A0A0N8K839-F1
#
_entry.id   AF-A0A0N8K839-F1
#
_cell.length_a   1.000
_cell.length_b   1.000
_cell.length_c   1.000
_cell.angle_alpha   90.00
_cell.angle_beta   90.00
_cell.angle_gamma   90.00
#
_symmetry.space_group_name_H-M   'P 1'
#
loop_
_entity.id
_entity.type
_entity.pdbx_description
1 polymer ?
#
loop_
_entity_poly.entity_id
_entity_poly.type
_entity_poly.pdbx_seq_one_letter_code
_entity_poly.pdbx_strand_id
1 'polypeptide(L)' 'MTYASETTAPRQTGLLARLQGFRDTLQTVMQQRAVYARTVQELQALSNRELADLGIHRSEIPRIAAEAAFKG' A
#
# COMPACT_ATOMS: atom_id res chain seq x y z
N MET A 1 26.44 21.10 37.44
CA MET A 1 26.84 21.31 36.03
C MET A 1 27.39 20.00 35.47
N THR A 2 26.54 19.13 34.94
CA THR A 2 26.99 18.06 34.03
C THR A 2 25.86 17.80 33.05
N TYR A 3 26.12 18.26 31.84
CA TYR A 3 25.28 18.18 30.66
C TYR A 3 25.51 16.84 29.95
N ALA A 4 24.64 16.60 28.96
CA ALA A 4 24.76 15.65 27.87
C ALA A 4 24.07 14.29 28.09
N SER A 5 22.75 14.31 27.91
CA SER A 5 22.02 13.22 27.28
C SER A 5 22.49 13.10 25.83
N GLU A 6 23.44 12.22 25.53
CA GLU A 6 23.75 11.85 24.14
C GLU A 6 22.96 10.60 23.78
N THR A 7 21.71 10.83 23.36
CA THR A 7 20.91 9.83 22.66
C THR A 7 21.61 9.55 21.33
N THR A 8 22.51 8.55 21.33
CA THR A 8 23.16 8.05 20.12
C THR A 8 22.09 7.47 19.21
N ALA A 9 21.54 8.30 18.33
CA ALA A 9 20.77 7.83 17.19
C ALA A 9 21.72 7.04 16.27
N PRO A 10 21.40 5.80 15.87
CA PRO A 10 22.29 4.99 15.07
C PRO A 10 22.46 5.66 13.69
N ARG A 11 23.66 6.19 13.44
CA ARG A 11 24.06 6.75 12.14
C ARG A 11 24.35 5.59 11.19
N GLN A 12 23.31 4.89 10.73
CA GLN A 12 23.43 3.78 9.78
C GLN A 12 23.67 4.30 8.36
N THR A 13 24.80 4.96 8.13
CA THR A 13 25.24 5.36 6.79
C THR A 13 25.85 4.14 6.10
N GLY A 14 25.02 3.17 5.70
CA GLY A 14 25.48 1.93 5.07
C GLY A 14 24.68 1.58 3.83
N LEU A 15 25.36 1.15 2.76
CA LEU A 15 24.74 0.55 1.56
C LEU A 15 23.74 -0.57 1.92
N LEU A 16 24.03 -1.33 2.98
CA LEU A 16 23.13 -2.36 3.51
C LEU A 16 21.81 -1.80 4.05
N ALA A 17 21.84 -0.66 4.74
CA ALA A 17 20.62 0.01 5.24
C ALA A 17 19.75 0.53 4.07
N ARG A 18 20.39 1.00 2.99
CA ARG A 18 19.68 1.36 1.74
C ARG A 18 19.05 0.15 1.05
N LEU A 19 19.76 -0.99 1.06
CA LEU A 19 19.27 -2.24 0.48
C LEU A 19 18.06 -2.79 1.25
N GLN A 20 18.07 -2.69 2.58
CA GLN A 20 16.95 -3.06 3.44
C GLN A 20 15.73 -2.16 3.18
N GLY A 21 15.90 -0.84 3.19
CA GLY A 21 14.80 0.08 2.86
C GLY A 21 14.24 -0.11 1.44
N PHE A 22 15.08 -0.49 0.48
CA PHE A 22 14.63 -0.82 -0.87
C PHE A 22 13.78 -2.10 -0.91
N ARG A 23 14.11 -3.12 -0.11
CA ARG A 23 13.28 -4.33 -0.02
C ARG A 23 11.92 -4.04 0.61
N ASP A 24 11.88 -3.23 1.67
CA ASP A 24 10.64 -2.90 2.37
C ASP A 24 9.69 -2.10 1.47
N THR A 25 10.24 -1.14 0.72
CA THR A 25 9.47 -0.37 -0.27
C THR A 25 8.96 -1.24 -1.42
N LEU A 26 9.78 -2.16 -1.94
CA LEU A 26 9.35 -3.09 -2.98
C LEU A 26 8.23 -4.00 -2.50
N GLN A 27 8.35 -4.58 -1.30
CA GLN A 27 7.32 -5.45 -0.75
C GLN A 27 5.99 -4.71 -0.60
N THR A 28 6.04 -3.48 -0.10
CA THR A 28 4.86 -2.61 0.03
C THR A 28 4.19 -2.36 -1.33
N VAL A 29 4.96 -1.97 -2.34
CA VAL A 29 4.42 -1.72 -3.69
C VAL A 29 3.84 -2.98 -4.32
N MET A 30 4.48 -4.14 -4.14
CA MET A 30 3.98 -5.41 -4.65
C MET A 30 2.66 -5.82 -3.98
N GLN A 31 2.55 -5.64 -2.66
CA GLN A 31 1.32 -5.92 -1.92
C GLN A 31 0.19 -5.00 -2.39
N GLN A 32 0.43 -3.70 -2.48
CA GLN A 32 -0.56 -2.73 -2.97
C GLN A 32 -1.04 -3.07 -4.39
N ARG A 33 -0.12 -3.43 -5.28
CA ARG A 33 -0.46 -3.87 -6.65
C ARG A 33 -1.28 -5.15 -6.67
N ALA A 34 -0.96 -6.11 -5.81
CA ALA A 34 -1.70 -7.37 -5.71
C ALA A 34 -3.13 -7.13 -5.22
N VAL A 35 -3.30 -6.29 -4.18
CA VAL A 35 -4.62 -5.89 -3.68
C VAL A 35 -5.41 -5.19 -4.76
N TYR A 36 -4.84 -4.17 -5.41
CA TYR A 36 -5.50 -3.45 -6.51
C TYR A 36 -5.99 -4.39 -7.60
N ALA A 37 -5.09 -5.22 -8.15
CA ALA A 37 -5.42 -6.12 -9.25
C ALA A 37 -6.52 -7.12 -8.87
N ARG A 38 -6.44 -7.67 -7.65
CA ARG A 38 -7.45 -8.57 -7.10
C ARG A 38 -8.80 -7.87 -6.96
N THR A 39 -8.86 -6.69 -6.34
CA THR A 39 -10.11 -5.94 -6.17
C THR A 39 -10.74 -5.56 -7.50
N VAL A 40 -9.92 -5.14 -8.49
CA VAL A 40 -10.41 -4.86 -9.84
C VAL A 40 -11.01 -6.12 -10.47
N GLN A 41 -10.31 -7.25 -10.41
CA GLN A 41 -10.80 -8.51 -10.97
C GLN A 41 -12.12 -8.94 -10.32
N GLU A 42 -12.20 -8.91 -8.99
CA GLU A 42 -13.39 -9.30 -8.23
C GLU A 42 -14.58 -8.39 -8.58
N LEU A 43 -14.40 -7.06 -8.58
CA LEU A 43 -15.47 -6.13 -8.92
C LEU A 43 -15.86 -6.17 -10.42
N GLN A 44 -14.92 -6.46 -11.32
CA GLN A 44 -15.22 -6.61 -12.74
C GLN A 44 -15.98 -7.89 -13.03
N ALA A 45 -15.76 -8.95 -12.26
CA ALA A 45 -16.47 -10.22 -12.36
C ALA A 45 -17.95 -10.11 -11.95
N LEU A 46 -18.31 -9.10 -11.13
CA LEU A 46 -19.69 -8.82 -10.78
C LEU A 46 -20.49 -8.30 -11.98
N SER A 47 -21.76 -8.69 -12.04
CA SER A 47 -22.74 -8.18 -12.99
C SER A 47 -23.17 -6.75 -12.67
N ASN A 48 -23.81 -6.07 -13.62
CA ASN A 48 -24.32 -4.71 -13.40
C ASN A 48 -25.39 -4.65 -12.29
N ARG A 49 -26.15 -5.73 -12.09
CA ARG A 49 -27.13 -5.80 -10.99
C ARG A 49 -26.43 -5.91 -9.64
N GLU A 50 -25.47 -6.83 -9.49
CA GLU A 50 -24.72 -6.97 -8.24
C GLU A 50 -23.97 -5.69 -7.88
N LEU A 51 -23.38 -5.00 -8.87
CA LEU A 51 -22.78 -3.69 -8.66
C LEU A 51 -23.81 -2.64 -8.23
N ALA A 52 -25.00 -2.62 -8.85
CA ALA A 52 -26.08 -1.71 -8.48
C ALA A 52 -26.64 -1.98 -7.07
N ASP A 53 -26.74 -3.25 -6.68
CA ASP A 53 -27.18 -3.66 -5.34
C ASP A 53 -26.17 -3.19 -4.26
N LEU A 54 -24.89 -3.14 -4.60
CA LEU A 54 -23.82 -2.56 -3.78
C LEU A 54 -23.75 -1.02 -3.87
N GLY A 55 -24.51 -0.40 -4.79
CA GLY A 55 -24.47 1.04 -5.05
C GLY A 55 -23.19 1.52 -5.73
N ILE A 56 -22.48 0.64 -6.45
CA ILE A 56 -21.19 0.94 -7.11
C ILE A 56 -21.38 1.06 -8.62
N HIS A 57 -20.85 2.12 -9.21
CA HIS A 57 -20.79 2.23 -10.67
C HIS A 57 -19.50 1.62 -11.24
N ARG A 58 -19.51 1.06 -12.46
CA ARG A 58 -18.30 0.44 -13.06
C ARG A 58 -17.11 1.40 -13.18
N SER A 59 -17.39 2.69 -13.37
CA SER A 59 -16.38 3.76 -13.40
C SER A 59 -15.70 3.99 -12.05
N GLU A 60 -16.29 3.55 -10.94
CA GLU A 60 -15.73 3.68 -9.60
C GLU A 60 -14.81 2.52 -9.22
N ILE A 61 -14.86 1.39 -9.94
CA ILE A 61 -14.02 0.21 -9.67
C ILE A 61 -12.53 0.58 -9.54
N PRO A 62 -11.92 1.39 -10.44
CA PRO A 62 -10.52 1.77 -10.30
C PRO A 62 -10.27 2.61 -9.03
N ARG A 63 -11.21 3.49 -8.66
CA ARG A 63 -11.13 4.32 -7.44
C ARG A 63 -11.18 3.46 -6.19
N ILE A 64 -12.14 2.53 -6.12
CA ILE A 64 -12.33 1.63 -4.97
C ILE A 64 -11.14 0.68 -4.83
N ALA A 65 -10.64 0.14 -5.94
CA ALA A 65 -9.46 -0.72 -5.91
C ALA A 65 -8.20 0.04 -5.45
N ALA A 66 -8.03 1.30 -5.88
CA ALA A 66 -6.95 2.14 -5.38
C ALA A 66 -7.12 2.42 -3.88
N GLU A 67 -8.34 2.73 -3.43
CA GLU A 67 -8.64 2.94 -2.02
C GLU A 67 -8.31 1.70 -1.16
N ALA A 68 -8.71 0.51 -1.61
CA ALA A 68 -8.39 -0.75 -0.93
C ALA A 68 -6.87 -1.04 -0.89
N ALA A 69 -6.14 -0.67 -1.95
CA ALA A 69 -4.70 -0.88 -2.01
C ALA A 69 -3.90 0.11 -1.14
N PHE A 70 -4.32 1.37 -1.05
CA PHE A 70 -3.53 2.43 -0.40
C PHE A 70 -4.01 2.81 1.02
N LYS A 71 -5.26 2.50 1.39
CA LYS A 71 -5.80 2.77 2.74
C LYS A 71 -5.81 1.54 3.67
N GLY A 72 -5.25 0.42 3.23
CA GLY A 72 -5.05 -0.80 4.03
C GLY A 72 -3.89 -0.70 4.99
#